data_AF-A0A969QWI0-F1
#
_entry.id   AF-A0A969QWI0-F1
#
_cell.length_a   1.000
_cell.length_b   1.000
_cell.length_c   1.000
_cell.angle_alpha   90.00
_cell.angle_beta   90.00
_cell.angle_gamma   90.00
#
_symmetry.space_group_name_H-M   'P 1'
#
loop_
_entity.id
_entity.type
_entity.pdbx_description
1 polymer ?
#
loop_
_entity_poly.entity_id
_entity_poly.type
_entity_poly.pdbx_seq_one_letter_code
_entity_poly.pdbx_strand_id
1 'polypeptide(L)'
;YRRLSGERSPEKAMSMKDICWAAYNSVPPGMEPGLEAVSYYDPPNMTYPFGAYICVMNIDVDTGVYKVRRFYALDDCGTRINPMIIEGQVHGATAFGIGCACVGVDGVAA
;
A
#
# COMPACT_ATOMS: atom_id res chain seq x y z
N TYR A 1 -11.47 -13.88 5.63
CA TYR A 1 -10.86 -14.40 6.89
C TYR A 1 -11.97 -14.90 7.79
N ARG A 2 -12.33 -16.19 7.65
CA ARG A 2 -13.45 -16.83 8.33
C ARG A 2 -13.03 -17.16 9.77
N ARG A 3 -13.72 -16.57 10.76
CA ARG A 3 -13.53 -16.84 12.19
C ARG A 3 -13.71 -18.33 12.47
N LEU A 4 -12.66 -19.00 12.96
CA LEU A 4 -12.81 -20.28 13.66
C LEU A 4 -13.35 -19.96 15.05
N SER A 5 -14.66 -20.10 15.24
CA SER A 5 -15.33 -19.88 16.52
C SER A 5 -15.20 -21.11 17.41
N GLY A 6 -14.10 -21.21 18.15
CA GLY A 6 -14.12 -21.84 19.48
C GLY A 6 -14.52 -20.79 20.51
N GLU A 7 -15.23 -21.18 21.56
CA GLU A 7 -15.52 -20.28 22.70
C GLU A 7 -14.21 -19.69 23.23
N ARG A 8 -14.09 -18.37 23.10
CA ARG A 8 -12.88 -17.64 23.49
C ARG A 8 -12.96 -17.39 24.99
N SER A 9 -12.41 -18.31 25.79
CA SER A 9 -12.08 -18.07 27.18
C SER A 9 -10.82 -17.20 27.25
N PRO A 10 -10.89 -15.88 27.54
CA PRO A 10 -9.70 -15.04 27.62
C PRO A 10 -8.71 -15.52 28.70
N GLU A 11 -9.19 -16.23 29.73
CA GLU A 11 -8.37 -16.87 30.76
C GLU A 11 -7.54 -18.07 30.26
N LYS A 12 -7.79 -18.59 29.05
CA LYS A 12 -7.05 -19.70 28.43
C LYS A 12 -6.42 -19.28 27.10
N ALA A 13 -5.68 -18.17 27.11
CA ALA A 13 -4.95 -17.67 25.95
C ALA A 13 -3.44 -17.89 26.10
N MET A 14 -2.76 -18.19 24.99
CA MET A 14 -1.30 -18.19 24.89
C MET A 14 -0.86 -17.09 23.93
N SER A 15 0.28 -16.45 24.19
CA SER A 15 0.85 -15.47 23.26
C SER A 15 1.47 -16.18 22.06
N MET A 16 1.61 -15.46 20.93
CA MET A 16 2.33 -16.01 19.77
C MET A 16 3.77 -16.41 20.13
N LYS A 17 4.41 -15.67 21.05
CA LYS A 17 5.75 -15.99 21.53
C LYS A 17 5.79 -17.33 22.27
N ASP A 18 4.80 -17.61 23.13
CA ASP A 18 4.73 -18.87 23.87
C ASP A 18 4.46 -20.05 22.92
N ILE A 19 3.62 -19.82 21.90
CA ILE A 19 3.37 -20.80 20.84
C ILE A 19 4.65 -21.10 20.06
N CYS A 20 5.39 -20.07 19.62
CA CYS A 20 6.68 -20.25 18.96
C CYS A 20 7.67 -21.02 19.84
N TRP A 21 7.75 -20.70 21.14
CA TRP A 21 8.64 -21.40 22.05
C TRP A 21 8.25 -22.88 22.21
N ALA A 22 6.96 -23.16 22.40
CA ALA A 22 6.43 -24.52 22.52
C ALA A 22 6.66 -25.34 21.23
N ALA A 23 6.58 -24.71 20.06
CA ALA A 23 6.85 -25.35 18.78
C ALA A 23 8.27 -25.93 18.66
N TYR A 24 9.23 -25.49 19.47
CA TYR A 24 10.57 -26.08 19.54
C TYR A 24 10.83 -26.89 20.82
N ASN A 25 10.19 -26.55 21.94
CA ASN A 25 10.55 -27.08 23.27
C ASN A 25 9.50 -28.02 23.87
N SER A 26 8.29 -28.08 23.31
CA SER A 26 7.17 -28.88 23.83
C SER A 26 6.21 -29.24 22.68
N VAL A 27 6.78 -29.85 21.64
CA VAL A 27 6.07 -30.19 20.40
C VAL A 27 4.96 -31.22 20.69
N PRO A 28 3.69 -30.93 20.34
CA PRO A 28 2.61 -31.90 20.50
C PRO A 28 2.90 -33.20 19.73
N PRO A 29 2.45 -34.35 20.25
CA PRO A 29 2.60 -35.61 19.53
C PRO A 29 1.99 -35.55 18.12
N GLY A 30 2.74 -35.99 17.12
CA GLY A 30 2.32 -36.02 15.72
C GLY A 30 2.53 -34.72 14.93
N MET A 31 3.17 -33.70 15.53
CA MET A 31 3.62 -32.50 14.84
C MET A 31 5.14 -32.50 14.65
N GLU A 32 5.59 -31.86 13.58
CA GLU A 32 7.00 -31.56 13.37
C GLU A 32 7.43 -30.38 14.25
N PRO A 33 8.67 -30.39 14.80
CA PRO A 33 9.22 -29.23 15.49
C PRO A 33 9.38 -28.01 14.57
N GLY A 34 9.21 -26.83 15.15
CA GLY A 34 9.37 -25.53 14.49
C GLY A 34 8.04 -24.84 14.14
N LEU A 35 8.14 -23.59 13.67
CA LEU A 35 6.97 -22.82 13.25
C LEU A 35 7.32 -21.99 12.01
N GLU A 36 7.23 -22.62 10.86
CA GLU A 36 7.47 -22.01 9.56
C GLU A 36 6.48 -22.56 8.52
N ALA A 37 6.23 -21.75 7.49
CA ALA A 37 5.37 -22.13 6.40
C ALA A 37 5.82 -21.42 5.12
N VAL A 38 5.65 -22.09 3.99
CA VAL A 38 5.88 -21.54 2.65
C VAL A 38 4.57 -21.63 1.88
N SER A 39 4.26 -20.56 1.13
CA SER A 39 3.12 -20.53 0.22
C SER A 39 3.57 -19.96 -1.11
N TYR A 40 3.15 -20.61 -2.19
CA TYR A 40 3.25 -20.09 -3.55
C TYR A 40 1.88 -19.55 -3.93
N TYR A 41 1.85 -18.31 -4.39
CA TYR A 41 0.61 -17.62 -4.73
C TYR A 41 0.54 -17.36 -6.22
N ASP A 42 -0.42 -18.00 -6.90
CA ASP A 42 -0.80 -17.71 -8.27
C ASP A 42 -2.10 -16.89 -8.26
N PRO A 43 -2.05 -15.58 -8.56
CA PRO A 43 -3.22 -14.73 -8.48
C PRO A 43 -4.27 -15.15 -9.53
N PRO A 44 -5.52 -15.41 -9.13
CA PRO A 44 -6.56 -15.87 -10.06
C PRO A 44 -6.99 -14.79 -11.06
N ASN A 45 -6.68 -13.53 -10.77
CA ASN A 45 -6.88 -12.38 -11.64
C ASN A 45 -5.97 -11.22 -11.21
N MET A 46 -5.90 -10.19 -12.05
CA MET A 46 -5.29 -8.91 -11.71
C MET A 46 -6.14 -8.14 -10.68
N THR A 47 -5.49 -7.20 -10.02
CA THR A 47 -6.18 -6.14 -9.25
C THR A 47 -6.26 -4.88 -10.11
N TYR A 48 -7.35 -4.14 -9.96
CA TYR A 48 -7.64 -2.96 -10.78
C TYR A 48 -7.84 -1.75 -9.87
N PRO A 49 -6.75 -1.16 -9.35
CA PRO A 49 -6.84 0.11 -8.62
C PRO A 49 -7.30 1.21 -9.57
N PHE A 50 -7.93 2.24 -9.02
CA PHE A 50 -8.40 3.39 -9.80
C PHE A 50 -8.14 4.69 -9.04
N GLY A 51 -8.22 5.80 -9.76
CA GLY A 51 -8.02 7.10 -9.15
C GLY A 51 -8.72 8.21 -9.92
N ALA A 52 -8.83 9.37 -9.27
CA ALA A 52 -9.36 10.58 -9.85
C ALA A 52 -8.40 11.75 -9.56
N TYR A 53 -7.88 12.35 -10.63
CA TYR A 53 -6.78 13.32 -10.56
C TYR A 53 -7.26 14.65 -11.15
N ILE A 54 -7.06 15.74 -10.41
CA ILE A 54 -7.47 17.09 -10.83
C ILE A 54 -6.28 18.03 -10.70
N CYS A 55 -5.88 18.63 -11.81
CA CYS A 55 -4.86 19.68 -11.86
C CYS A 55 -5.50 21.03 -12.17
N VAL A 56 -5.23 22.02 -11.32
CA VAL A 56 -5.58 23.42 -11.55
C VAL A 56 -4.30 24.15 -11.89
N MET A 57 -4.23 24.72 -13.10
CA MET A 57 -3.06 25.44 -13.59
C MET A 57 -3.45 26.79 -14.16
N ASN A 58 -2.54 27.76 -14.02
CA ASN A 58 -2.58 29.00 -14.79
C ASN A 58 -1.64 28.86 -15.98
N ILE A 59 -2.01 29.45 -17.11
CA ILE A 59 -1.18 29.53 -18.30
C ILE A 59 -1.22 30.99 -18.78
N ASP A 60 -0.05 31.59 -18.95
CA ASP A 60 0.08 32.84 -19.68
C ASP A 60 -0.06 32.54 -21.18
N VAL A 61 -1.08 33.14 -21.81
CA VAL A 61 -1.43 32.87 -23.20
C VAL A 61 -0.46 33.48 -24.21
N ASP A 62 0.28 34.52 -23.81
CA ASP A 62 1.23 35.21 -24.67
C ASP A 62 2.59 34.50 -24.69
N THR A 63 2.99 33.92 -23.54
CA THR A 63 4.31 33.29 -23.37
C THR A 63 4.26 31.77 -23.33
N GLY A 64 3.10 31.16 -23.07
CA GLY A 64 2.95 29.73 -22.84
C GLY A 64 3.48 29.26 -21.48
N VAL A 65 3.99 30.18 -20.64
CA VAL A 65 4.47 29.86 -19.29
C VAL A 65 3.30 29.40 -18.42
N TYR A 66 3.46 28.26 -17.76
CA TYR A 66 2.43 27.70 -16.90
C TYR A 66 2.87 27.67 -15.43
N LYS A 67 1.88 27.60 -14.53
CA LYS A 67 2.10 27.34 -13.10
C LYS A 67 1.01 26.42 -12.57
N VAL A 68 1.42 25.30 -11.98
CA VAL A 68 0.50 24.42 -11.24
C VAL A 68 0.10 25.13 -9.94
N ARG A 69 -1.20 25.39 -9.77
CA ARG A 69 -1.75 26.05 -8.58
C ARG A 69 -2.19 25.05 -7.52
N ARG A 70 -2.80 23.95 -7.97
CA ARG A 70 -3.29 22.91 -7.07
C ARG A 70 -3.37 21.59 -7.81
N PHE A 71 -3.00 20.53 -7.12
CA PHE A 71 -3.16 19.17 -7.59
C PHE A 71 -3.90 18.37 -6.53
N TYR A 72 -4.93 17.64 -6.95
CA TYR A 72 -5.64 16.69 -6.11
C TYR A 72 -5.47 15.30 -6.73
N ALA A 73 -4.93 14.38 -5.94
CA ALA A 73 -4.81 12.98 -6.31
C ALA A 73 -5.67 12.14 -5.35
N LEU A 74 -6.63 11.41 -5.92
CA LEU A 74 -7.38 10.37 -5.23
C LEU A 74 -6.96 9.05 -5.83
N ASP A 75 -6.55 8.11 -4.98
CA ASP A 75 -6.25 6.74 -5.34
C ASP A 75 -7.03 5.78 -4.45
N ASP A 76 -7.72 4.82 -5.08
CA ASP A 76 -8.32 3.65 -4.47
C ASP A 76 -7.53 2.40 -4.92
N CYS A 77 -6.76 1.86 -3.98
CA CYS A 77 -6.01 0.62 -4.14
C CYS A 77 -6.56 -0.52 -3.27
N GLY A 78 -7.81 -0.39 -2.78
CA GLY A 78 -8.40 -1.32 -1.83
C GLY A 78 -7.77 -1.22 -0.44
N THR A 79 -7.30 -2.36 0.10
CA THR A 79 -6.79 -2.41 1.49
C THR A 79 -5.41 -1.76 1.59
N ARG A 80 -5.35 -0.66 2.35
CA ARG A 80 -4.11 0.11 2.55
C ARG A 80 -3.25 -0.50 3.66
N ILE A 81 -2.11 -1.09 3.29
CA ILE A 81 -1.17 -1.70 4.25
C ILE A 81 -0.48 -0.62 5.09
N ASN A 82 0.06 0.41 4.43
CA ASN A 82 0.70 1.54 5.11
C ASN A 82 0.34 2.85 4.38
N PRO A 83 -0.56 3.66 4.96
CA PRO A 83 -0.99 4.92 4.34
C PRO A 83 0.14 5.92 4.06
N MET A 84 1.17 6.01 4.90
CA MET A 84 2.28 6.96 4.69
C MET A 84 3.14 6.57 3.47
N ILE A 85 3.37 5.27 3.27
CA ILE A 85 4.12 4.80 2.08
C ILE A 85 3.30 5.07 0.82
N ILE A 86 1.99 4.80 0.87
CA ILE A 86 1.09 5.06 -0.26
C ILE A 86 1.12 6.54 -0.64
N GLU A 87 1.01 7.45 0.34
CA GLU A 87 1.12 8.89 0.12
C GLU A 87 2.46 9.27 -0.54
N GLY A 88 3.58 8.71 -0.06
CA GLY A 88 4.90 8.91 -0.69
C GLY A 88 4.98 8.45 -2.14
N GLN A 89 4.33 7.32 -2.48
CA GLN A 89 4.24 6.83 -3.86
C GLN A 89 3.42 7.80 -4.74
N VAL A 90 2.28 8.28 -4.26
CA VAL A 90 1.42 9.23 -4.98
C VAL A 90 2.16 10.54 -5.23
N HIS A 91 2.92 11.05 -4.25
CA HIS A 91 3.76 12.25 -4.44
C HIS A 91 4.82 12.05 -5.52
N GLY A 92 5.57 10.95 -5.48
CA GLY A 92 6.60 10.65 -6.47
C GLY A 92 6.03 10.51 -7.88
N ALA A 93 4.93 9.76 -8.02
CA ALA A 93 4.26 9.58 -9.30
C ALA A 93 3.67 10.89 -9.85
N THR A 94 3.07 11.71 -8.99
CA THR A 94 2.51 13.02 -9.39
C THR A 94 3.59 13.97 -9.86
N ALA A 95 4.69 14.08 -9.12
CA ALA A 95 5.82 14.94 -9.51
C ALA A 95 6.42 14.49 -10.85
N PHE A 96 6.60 13.17 -11.04
CA PHE A 96 7.07 12.61 -12.30
C PHE A 96 6.09 12.88 -13.45
N GLY A 97 4.80 12.68 -13.24
CA GLY A 97 3.76 12.91 -14.23
C GLY A 97 3.68 14.37 -14.68
N ILE A 98 3.74 15.32 -13.75
CA ILE A 98 3.80 16.76 -14.06
C ILE A 98 5.08 17.07 -14.86
N GLY A 99 6.23 16.54 -14.42
CA GLY A 99 7.49 16.70 -15.14
C GLY A 99 7.39 16.22 -16.59
N CYS A 100 6.93 14.99 -16.82
CA CYS A 100 6.78 14.44 -18.17
C CYS A 100 5.79 15.22 -19.03
N ALA A 101 4.65 15.64 -18.48
CA ALA A 101 3.61 16.35 -19.22
C ALA A 101 4.04 17.77 -19.64
N CYS A 102 4.95 18.38 -18.89
CA CYS A 102 5.30 19.78 -19.05
C CYS A 102 6.75 20.03 -19.48
N VAL A 103 7.51 18.98 -19.77
CA VAL A 103 8.84 19.11 -20.41
C VAL A 103 8.68 19.73 -21.81
N GLY A 104 9.32 20.88 -22.04
CA GLY A 104 9.36 21.57 -23.35
C GLY A 104 8.70 22.94 -23.42
N VAL A 105 8.06 23.40 -22.34
CA VAL A 105 7.60 24.78 -22.17
C VAL A 105 8.35 25.38 -20.99
N ASP A 106 9.32 26.26 -21.29
CA ASP A 106 10.15 26.92 -20.29
C ASP A 106 9.31 27.89 -19.46
N GLY A 107 8.69 27.36 -18.40
CA GLY A 107 8.07 28.09 -17.32
C GLY A 107 8.64 27.62 -15.99
N VAL A 108 9.93 27.90 -15.75
CA VAL A 108 10.60 27.51 -14.52
C VAL A 108 9.90 28.15 -13.32
N ALA A 109 9.31 27.32 -12.45
CA ALA A 109 9.85 27.12 -11.10
C ALA A 109 9.07 26.03 -10.36
N ALA A 110 9.83 25.00 -9.97
CA ALA A 110 9.61 24.21 -8.76
C ALA A 110 9.53 25.12 -7.52
#